data_AF-A0A538Q201-F1
#
_entry.id   AF-A0A538Q201-F1
#
_cell.length_a   1.000
_cell.length_b   1.000
_cell.length_c   1.000
_cell.angle_alpha   90.00
_cell.angle_beta   90.00
_cell.angle_gamma   90.00
#
_symmetry.space_group_name_H-M   'P 1'
#
loop_
_entity.id
_entity.type
_entity.pdbx_description
1 polymer ?
#
loop_
_entity_poly.entity_id
_entity_poly.type
_entity_poly.pdbx_seq_one_letter_code
_entity_poly.pdbx_strand_id
1 'polypeptide(L)'
;MTRRSRIVLAVGAVAVLGLLGAGAVLIVPALATQPVAPGRTAPAAPVRAIAAPAPAAGEVTISGRVVDLVLQRPVAGVEVVLRGEAGDAAATTGRDGGYAIRVARGAYRAFVRSDTVLSLGRRDGPRLPWHPPAEIARVPDEGLMAAVVATGDTAGVDLAVVRPGIVAGHVVDPRGRPVAGAVLHAMTAGMRPVLATDIAESAADGSFELRLPPGRFELVADHPRFAGIDGPTTRAVRPDQRIDLTVSLTPGCVISGSVAAPGGGRAGDGAIERQWGTGDLEFAPVGAVDADGAFRWATTDDAEVTLRAWPWRSPPSQARRFRCRDGARFDGVVFQVADERPDLDGALVDRAGRPLAFAFLDLRPLDPGGVGQQERTGASGRWAVYRVPPGRYRAVAQAEGGVASAVIASPHHDARLELGGTGRLEGTTPHLASGSFELVLERCFDGTEAIALPQSRRMVAVTGGRFAVDALPACPLSLAALWHGRSAAQQVAIPAGGVARLELELGEPRDKTVRGVVRDAAGEPVASAVVSVVRPDDPTRVAATVHTDARGGYTVRAFSGAIVRAAAGGKIGRALVGGANIDAEQVDVVIGDDADD
;
A
#
# COMPACT_ATOMS: atom_id res chain seq x y z
N MET A 1 -63.73 -2.01 -14.60
CA MET A 1 -64.93 -2.86 -14.45
C MET A 1 -64.47 -4.27 -14.11
N THR A 2 -65.12 -4.85 -13.08
CA THR A 2 -65.28 -6.30 -12.78
C THR A 2 -64.03 -7.18 -12.67
N ARG A 3 -63.65 -7.55 -11.44
CA ARG A 3 -64.05 -8.79 -10.68
C ARG A 3 -63.35 -10.05 -11.21
N ARG A 4 -62.41 -10.60 -10.42
CA ARG A 4 -62.59 -11.67 -9.41
C ARG A 4 -62.67 -13.06 -10.04
N SER A 5 -61.67 -13.91 -9.75
CA SER A 5 -61.81 -15.12 -8.90
C SER A 5 -61.86 -16.39 -9.77
N ARG A 6 -61.42 -17.59 -9.42
CA ARG A 6 -60.77 -18.24 -8.26
C ARG A 6 -60.64 -19.74 -8.67
N ILE A 7 -59.63 -20.50 -8.17
CA ILE A 7 -59.76 -21.87 -7.55
C ILE A 7 -60.16 -23.01 -8.55
N VAL A 8 -59.62 -24.25 -8.62
CA VAL A 8 -58.76 -25.10 -7.75
C VAL A 8 -58.71 -26.55 -8.31
N LEU A 9 -57.76 -27.38 -7.83
CA LEU A 9 -57.69 -28.87 -7.80
C LEU A 9 -57.68 -29.64 -9.15
N ALA A 10 -57.14 -30.86 -9.32
CA ALA A 10 -56.43 -31.84 -8.48
C ALA A 10 -55.97 -33.05 -9.35
N VAL A 11 -54.84 -33.67 -8.96
CA VAL A 11 -54.58 -35.12 -8.72
C VAL A 11 -54.57 -36.18 -9.86
N GLY A 12 -53.49 -37.01 -9.83
CA GLY A 12 -53.36 -38.41 -10.29
C GLY A 12 -51.91 -38.72 -10.71
N ALA A 13 -51.01 -39.39 -9.96
CA ALA A 13 -50.94 -40.77 -9.40
C ALA A 13 -51.01 -41.85 -10.53
N VAL A 14 -50.17 -42.88 -10.71
CA VAL A 14 -49.49 -43.89 -9.84
C VAL A 14 -48.49 -44.74 -10.68
N ALA A 15 -47.40 -45.28 -10.07
CA ALA A 15 -46.87 -46.68 -10.15
C ALA A 15 -45.41 -46.74 -9.62
N VAL A 16 -44.99 -47.40 -8.50
CA VAL A 16 -45.02 -48.82 -8.05
C VAL A 16 -43.99 -49.68 -8.86
N LEU A 17 -42.98 -50.43 -8.34
CA LEU A 17 -42.79 -51.32 -7.17
C LEU A 17 -41.28 -51.70 -6.97
N GLY A 18 -40.86 -52.16 -5.77
CA GLY A 18 -39.75 -53.12 -5.50
C GLY A 18 -38.77 -52.75 -4.34
N LEU A 19 -39.01 -53.14 -3.06
CA LEU A 19 -38.48 -54.31 -2.29
C LEU A 19 -36.92 -54.35 -2.18
N LEU A 20 -36.18 -54.52 -1.05
CA LEU A 20 -36.41 -54.99 0.33
C LEU A 20 -35.19 -54.65 1.25
N GLY A 21 -35.48 -54.33 2.54
CA GLY A 21 -34.74 -54.73 3.77
C GLY A 21 -33.48 -53.92 4.18
N ALA A 22 -33.12 -53.66 5.44
CA ALA A 22 -33.64 -53.85 6.82
C ALA A 22 -33.04 -52.66 7.63
N GLY A 23 -33.61 -52.04 8.68
CA GLY A 23 -34.18 -52.57 9.91
C GLY A 23 -33.33 -52.06 11.09
N ALA A 24 -33.69 -50.92 11.70
CA ALA A 24 -33.35 -50.55 13.08
C ALA A 24 -34.23 -49.40 13.56
N VAL A 25 -35.00 -49.64 14.62
CA VAL A 25 -35.90 -48.68 15.30
C VAL A 25 -35.24 -48.27 16.61
N LEU A 26 -35.25 -46.97 16.92
CA LEU A 26 -35.14 -46.49 18.30
C LEU A 26 -36.18 -45.40 18.59
N ILE A 27 -36.75 -45.52 19.77
CA ILE A 27 -38.00 -44.94 20.27
C ILE A 27 -37.77 -43.51 20.79
N VAL A 28 -38.68 -42.58 20.50
CA VAL A 28 -38.77 -41.27 21.16
C VAL A 28 -40.12 -41.18 21.90
N PRO A 29 -40.16 -41.01 23.22
CA PRO A 29 -41.38 -40.63 23.91
C PRO A 29 -41.48 -39.10 24.02
N ALA A 30 -42.67 -38.57 23.74
CA ALA A 30 -43.05 -37.18 23.98
C ALA A 30 -43.14 -36.89 25.48
N LEU A 31 -42.55 -35.79 25.93
CA LEU A 31 -42.70 -35.26 27.28
C LEU A 31 -43.51 -33.97 27.27
N ALA A 32 -44.55 -33.99 28.10
CA ALA A 32 -45.53 -32.94 28.33
C ALA A 32 -44.90 -31.68 28.94
N THR A 33 -45.46 -30.52 28.56
CA THR A 33 -45.15 -29.22 29.14
C THR A 33 -45.84 -29.05 30.49
N GLN A 34 -45.07 -28.72 31.53
CA GLN A 34 -45.58 -28.22 32.82
C GLN A 34 -45.27 -26.72 32.97
N PRO A 35 -46.15 -25.94 33.63
CA PRO A 35 -45.99 -24.50 33.77
C PRO A 35 -45.05 -24.11 34.92
N VAL A 36 -44.30 -23.03 34.71
CA VAL A 36 -43.34 -22.45 35.64
C VAL A 36 -44.04 -21.55 36.68
N ALA A 37 -43.75 -21.75 37.97
CA ALA A 37 -44.07 -20.83 39.04
C ALA A 37 -42.91 -19.83 39.30
N PRO A 38 -43.17 -18.58 39.75
CA PRO A 38 -42.14 -17.56 39.88
C PRO A 38 -41.46 -17.61 41.25
N GLY A 39 -40.13 -17.44 41.30
CA GLY A 39 -39.41 -17.46 42.56
C GLY A 39 -38.00 -16.84 42.53
N ARG A 40 -37.95 -15.56 42.93
CA ARG A 40 -36.87 -14.85 43.66
C ARG A 40 -35.52 -14.61 42.95
N THR A 41 -35.28 -13.32 42.69
CA THR A 41 -33.98 -12.70 42.39
C THR A 41 -33.02 -12.78 43.58
N ALA A 42 -31.84 -13.38 43.35
CA ALA A 42 -30.66 -13.26 44.20
C ALA A 42 -29.71 -12.17 43.63
N PRO A 43 -28.94 -11.45 44.47
CA PRO A 43 -28.09 -10.36 44.01
C PRO A 43 -26.89 -10.89 43.20
N ALA A 44 -26.50 -10.13 42.17
CA ALA A 44 -25.43 -10.46 41.23
C ALA A 44 -24.08 -10.59 41.95
N ALA A 45 -23.42 -11.73 41.75
CA ALA A 45 -22.02 -11.93 42.11
C ALA A 45 -21.11 -11.03 41.23
N PRO A 46 -19.98 -10.53 41.75
CA PRO A 46 -19.06 -9.72 40.96
C PRO A 46 -18.46 -10.54 39.82
N VAL A 47 -18.43 -9.94 38.62
CA VAL A 47 -17.80 -10.52 37.43
C VAL A 47 -16.32 -10.74 37.73
N ARG A 48 -15.91 -12.01 37.86
CA ARG A 48 -14.50 -12.40 37.84
C ARG A 48 -13.92 -11.99 36.49
N ALA A 49 -12.87 -11.17 36.52
CA ALA A 49 -12.03 -10.95 35.35
C ALA A 49 -11.58 -12.32 34.81
N ILE A 50 -11.97 -12.63 33.57
CA ILE A 50 -11.47 -13.80 32.86
C ILE A 50 -10.00 -13.50 32.60
N ALA A 51 -9.12 -14.09 33.42
CA ALA A 51 -7.70 -14.11 33.13
C ALA A 51 -7.52 -14.74 31.75
N ALA A 52 -6.88 -13.99 30.85
CA ALA A 52 -6.58 -14.45 29.51
C ALA A 52 -5.85 -15.81 29.59
N PRO A 53 -6.26 -16.84 28.84
CA PRO A 53 -5.67 -18.18 28.95
C PRO A 53 -4.15 -18.09 28.77
N ALA A 54 -3.41 -18.83 29.60
CA ALA A 54 -1.96 -18.95 29.47
C ALA A 54 -1.63 -19.40 28.03
N PRO A 55 -0.54 -18.88 27.41
CA PRO A 55 -0.22 -19.18 26.02
C PRO A 55 -0.12 -20.70 25.82
N ALA A 56 -0.84 -21.23 24.83
CA ALA A 56 -0.59 -22.58 24.36
C ALA A 56 0.86 -22.65 23.87
N ALA A 57 1.57 -23.75 24.11
CA ALA A 57 2.98 -23.86 23.77
C ALA A 57 3.20 -23.57 22.27
N GLY A 58 3.85 -22.45 21.94
CA GLY A 58 4.13 -22.00 20.57
C GLY A 58 3.34 -20.76 20.11
N GLU A 59 2.36 -20.30 20.90
CA GLU A 59 1.69 -19.01 20.65
C GLU A 59 2.47 -17.83 21.23
N VAL A 60 2.33 -16.69 20.57
CA VAL A 60 2.90 -15.40 20.98
C VAL A 60 1.81 -14.34 20.92
N THR A 61 1.95 -13.31 21.77
CA THR A 61 1.02 -12.19 21.85
C THR A 61 1.55 -11.02 21.03
N ILE A 62 0.77 -10.56 20.06
CA ILE A 62 1.00 -9.30 19.36
C ILE A 62 0.05 -8.25 19.93
N SER A 63 0.58 -7.15 20.44
CA SER A 63 -0.20 -6.06 21.02
C SER A 63 0.28 -4.69 20.55
N GLY A 64 -0.62 -3.72 20.56
CA GLY A 64 -0.34 -2.37 20.11
C GLY A 64 -1.59 -1.49 20.17
N ARG A 65 -1.59 -0.39 19.45
CA ARG A 65 -2.71 0.56 19.35
C ARG A 65 -3.06 0.84 17.89
N VAL A 66 -4.32 1.15 17.64
CA VAL A 66 -4.73 1.78 16.37
C VAL A 66 -4.82 3.28 16.57
N VAL A 67 -4.18 4.04 15.68
CA VAL A 67 -4.11 5.51 15.76
C VAL A 67 -4.54 6.17 14.45
N ASP A 68 -5.31 7.25 14.54
CA ASP A 68 -5.59 8.13 13.40
C ASP A 68 -4.29 8.85 13.02
N LEU A 69 -3.84 8.65 11.79
CA LEU A 69 -2.56 9.16 11.30
C LEU A 69 -2.47 10.69 11.31
N VAL A 70 -3.60 11.39 11.15
CA VAL A 70 -3.63 12.85 11.05
C VAL A 70 -3.78 13.47 12.44
N LEU A 71 -4.74 12.99 13.21
CA LEU A 71 -5.05 13.54 14.54
C LEU A 71 -4.14 13.01 15.63
N GLN A 72 -3.40 11.92 15.37
CA GLN A 72 -2.58 11.21 16.37
C GLN A 72 -3.40 10.80 17.60
N ARG A 73 -4.66 10.38 17.38
CA ARG A 73 -5.59 9.96 18.44
C ARG A 73 -5.87 8.45 18.36
N PRO A 74 -6.08 7.78 19.49
CA PRO A 74 -6.44 6.37 19.49
C PRO A 74 -7.81 6.13 18.84
N VAL A 75 -7.96 5.01 18.14
CA VAL A 75 -9.18 4.60 17.47
C VAL A 75 -9.75 3.35 18.14
N ALA A 76 -10.90 3.51 18.80
CA ALA A 76 -11.58 2.47 19.53
C ALA A 76 -12.63 1.74 18.69
N GLY A 77 -12.95 0.49 19.05
CA GLY A 77 -14.05 -0.27 18.46
C GLY A 77 -13.81 -0.73 17.02
N VAL A 78 -12.55 -0.75 16.56
CA VAL A 78 -12.18 -1.26 15.24
C VAL A 78 -11.51 -2.61 15.36
N GLU A 79 -11.64 -3.46 14.34
CA GLU A 79 -11.06 -4.80 14.39
C GLU A 79 -9.66 -4.80 13.76
N VAL A 80 -8.67 -5.26 14.51
CA VAL A 80 -7.32 -5.53 14.02
C VAL A 80 -7.26 -6.98 13.59
N VAL A 81 -6.79 -7.23 12.36
CA VAL A 81 -6.69 -8.56 11.77
C VAL A 81 -5.23 -8.88 11.48
N LEU A 82 -4.79 -10.07 11.89
CA LEU A 82 -3.53 -10.70 11.50
C LEU A 82 -3.88 -11.93 10.66
N ARG A 83 -3.49 -11.93 9.38
CA ARG A 83 -3.67 -13.03 8.44
C ARG A 83 -2.35 -13.65 8.04
N GLY A 84 -2.23 -14.97 8.02
CA GLY A 84 -1.02 -15.65 7.59
C GLY A 84 -1.22 -17.15 7.37
N GLU A 85 -0.19 -17.84 6.87
CA GLU A 85 -0.25 -19.30 6.64
C GLU A 85 -0.51 -20.09 7.92
N ALA A 86 -0.07 -19.56 9.07
CA ALA A 86 -0.30 -20.15 10.39
C ALA A 86 -1.73 -19.91 10.93
N GLY A 87 -2.59 -19.20 10.17
CA GLY A 87 -3.98 -18.92 10.50
C GLY A 87 -4.31 -17.42 10.53
N ASP A 88 -5.61 -17.12 10.64
CA ASP A 88 -6.12 -15.76 10.82
C ASP A 88 -6.55 -15.56 12.28
N ALA A 89 -6.24 -14.38 12.84
CA ALA A 89 -6.68 -13.98 14.16
C ALA A 89 -7.07 -12.50 14.18
N ALA A 90 -8.01 -12.13 15.04
CA ALA A 90 -8.48 -10.76 15.13
C ALA A 90 -8.82 -10.35 16.57
N ALA A 91 -8.73 -9.05 16.85
CA ALA A 91 -9.21 -8.46 18.10
C ALA A 91 -9.80 -7.07 17.86
N THR A 92 -10.80 -6.70 18.65
CA THR A 92 -11.37 -5.34 18.64
C THR A 92 -10.59 -4.43 19.58
N THR A 93 -10.32 -3.19 19.16
CA THR A 93 -9.62 -2.22 19.98
C THR A 93 -10.46 -1.70 21.14
N GLY A 94 -9.82 -1.51 22.30
CA GLY A 94 -10.39 -0.86 23.47
C GLY A 94 -10.58 0.65 23.28
N ARG A 95 -11.09 1.34 24.32
CA ARG A 95 -11.35 2.79 24.28
C ARG A 95 -10.08 3.64 24.07
N ASP A 96 -8.93 3.10 24.46
CA ASP A 96 -7.62 3.71 24.31
C ASP A 96 -6.93 3.30 23.00
N GLY A 97 -7.68 2.66 22.09
CA GLY A 97 -7.19 2.13 20.82
C GLY A 97 -6.34 0.87 20.95
N GLY A 98 -6.12 0.36 22.17
CA GLY A 98 -5.27 -0.79 22.44
C GLY A 98 -5.88 -2.10 21.97
N TYR A 99 -5.04 -3.02 21.50
CA TYR A 99 -5.41 -4.39 21.14
C TYR A 99 -4.33 -5.39 21.57
N ALA A 100 -4.73 -6.65 21.73
CA ALA A 100 -3.82 -7.78 21.91
C ALA A 100 -4.41 -9.02 21.23
N ILE A 101 -3.62 -9.69 20.40
CA ILE A 101 -4.00 -10.88 19.63
C ILE A 101 -2.98 -11.97 19.92
N ARG A 102 -3.46 -13.18 20.22
CA ARG A 102 -2.61 -14.38 20.29
C ARG A 102 -2.58 -15.06 18.94
N VAL A 103 -1.37 -15.38 18.49
CA VAL A 103 -1.14 -16.05 17.20
C VAL A 103 -0.04 -17.09 17.36
N ALA A 104 -0.05 -18.13 16.53
CA ALA A 104 1.10 -19.01 16.40
C ALA A 104 2.30 -18.22 15.85
N ARG A 105 3.52 -18.67 16.15
CA ARG A 105 4.71 -18.07 15.53
C ARG A 105 4.65 -18.17 14.00
N GLY A 106 4.96 -17.08 13.31
CA GLY A 106 4.89 -17.03 11.85
C GLY A 106 4.91 -15.63 11.27
N ALA A 107 4.77 -15.54 9.96
CA ALA A 107 4.63 -14.26 9.24
C ALA A 107 3.15 -13.97 8.99
N TYR A 108 2.75 -12.74 9.30
CA TYR A 108 1.38 -12.25 9.17
C TYR A 108 1.34 -10.97 8.34
N ARG A 109 0.15 -10.69 7.80
CA ARG A 109 -0.26 -9.42 7.22
C ARG A 109 -1.26 -8.78 8.16
N ALA A 110 -0.94 -7.58 8.62
CA ALA A 110 -1.71 -6.81 9.58
C ALA A 110 -2.48 -5.67 8.90
N PHE A 111 -3.76 -5.54 9.25
CA PHE A 111 -4.60 -4.43 8.83
C PHE A 111 -5.75 -4.21 9.82
N VAL A 112 -6.40 -3.06 9.70
CA VAL A 112 -7.60 -2.70 10.46
C VAL A 112 -8.80 -2.83 9.54
N ARG A 113 -9.78 -3.63 9.97
CA ARG A 113 -11.08 -3.78 9.32
C ARG A 113 -12.11 -2.92 10.03
N SER A 114 -12.66 -1.94 9.32
CA SER A 114 -13.69 -1.03 9.84
C SER A 114 -14.42 -0.33 8.69
N ASP A 115 -15.65 0.12 8.97
CA ASP A 115 -16.42 1.01 8.09
C ASP A 115 -16.12 2.50 8.35
N THR A 116 -15.47 2.83 9.47
CA THR A 116 -15.24 4.20 9.94
C THR A 116 -13.82 4.72 9.70
N VAL A 117 -12.88 3.82 9.42
CA VAL A 117 -11.47 4.14 9.18
C VAL A 117 -10.91 3.20 8.11
N LEU A 118 -9.85 3.63 7.43
CA LEU A 118 -9.17 2.86 6.40
C LEU A 118 -7.73 2.55 6.82
N SER A 119 -7.35 1.27 6.72
CA SER A 119 -5.94 0.91 6.54
C SER A 119 -5.50 1.22 5.13
N LEU A 120 -4.35 1.86 5.02
CA LEU A 120 -3.78 2.25 3.74
C LEU A 120 -2.45 1.54 3.50
N GLY A 121 -2.11 1.28 2.25
CA GLY A 121 -0.76 0.89 1.84
C GLY A 121 -0.33 1.67 0.61
N ARG A 122 0.98 1.77 0.41
CA ARG A 122 1.53 2.36 -0.81
C ARG A 122 1.71 1.23 -1.81
N ARG A 123 0.99 1.30 -2.92
CA ARG A 123 1.22 0.38 -4.03
C ARG A 123 2.52 0.80 -4.71
N ASP A 124 3.29 -0.15 -5.19
CA ASP A 124 4.17 0.14 -6.32
C ASP A 124 3.27 0.54 -7.50
N GLY A 125 3.62 1.61 -8.23
CA GLY A 125 2.80 2.09 -9.33
C GLY A 125 2.44 0.94 -10.28
N PRO A 126 1.16 0.82 -10.70
CA PRO A 126 0.78 -0.23 -11.64
C PRO A 126 1.66 -0.11 -12.88
N ARG A 127 2.41 -1.17 -13.13
CA ARG A 127 3.38 -1.30 -14.20
C ARG A 127 2.76 -1.14 -15.60
N LEU A 128 1.48 -1.48 -15.72
CA LEU A 128 0.63 -1.18 -16.87
C LEU A 128 -0.67 -0.51 -16.37
N PRO A 129 -1.24 0.45 -17.11
CA PRO A 129 -2.56 0.98 -16.80
C PRO A 129 -3.58 -0.16 -16.95
N TRP A 130 -4.11 -0.61 -15.82
CA TRP A 130 -5.05 -1.71 -15.71
C TRP A 130 -6.36 -1.24 -15.09
N HIS A 131 -7.47 -1.58 -15.73
CA HIS A 131 -8.80 -1.47 -15.11
C HIS A 131 -9.01 -2.70 -14.24
N PRO A 132 -9.09 -2.57 -12.91
CA PRO A 132 -9.30 -3.72 -12.05
C PRO A 132 -10.62 -4.42 -12.42
N PRO A 133 -10.61 -5.74 -12.61
CA PRO A 133 -11.82 -6.47 -12.94
C PRO A 133 -12.74 -6.50 -11.70
N ALA A 134 -14.04 -6.74 -11.90
CA ALA A 134 -15.05 -6.66 -10.83
C ALA A 134 -14.70 -7.58 -9.64
N GLU A 135 -14.08 -8.72 -9.93
CA GLU A 135 -13.73 -9.77 -9.00
C GLU A 135 -12.74 -9.32 -7.92
N ILE A 136 -12.00 -8.24 -8.14
CA ILE A 136 -11.08 -7.70 -7.12
C ILE A 136 -11.70 -6.55 -6.30
N ALA A 137 -12.93 -6.13 -6.62
CA ALA A 137 -13.65 -5.17 -5.79
C ALA A 137 -13.87 -5.78 -4.40
N ARG A 138 -13.45 -5.07 -3.35
CA ARG A 138 -13.53 -5.53 -1.94
C ARG A 138 -12.71 -6.80 -1.63
N VAL A 139 -11.84 -7.23 -2.53
CA VAL A 139 -10.82 -8.23 -2.22
C VAL A 139 -9.62 -7.50 -1.60
N PRO A 140 -9.19 -7.87 -0.39
CA PRO A 140 -8.04 -7.23 0.22
C PRO A 140 -6.76 -7.39 -0.62
N ASP A 141 -6.04 -6.30 -0.80
CA ASP A 141 -4.72 -6.29 -1.44
C ASP A 141 -3.66 -6.57 -0.38
N GLU A 142 -3.26 -7.84 -0.27
CA GLU A 142 -2.27 -8.29 0.73
C GLU A 142 -0.89 -7.66 0.56
N GLY A 143 -0.57 -7.17 -0.65
CA GLY A 143 0.66 -6.43 -0.94
C GLY A 143 0.69 -5.05 -0.26
N LEU A 144 -0.47 -4.50 0.09
CA LEU A 144 -0.60 -3.22 0.80
C LEU A 144 -0.60 -3.36 2.32
N MET A 145 -0.77 -4.58 2.84
CA MET A 145 -0.84 -4.84 4.27
C MET A 145 0.54 -4.77 4.92
N ALA A 146 0.59 -4.36 6.19
CA ALA A 146 1.84 -4.32 6.93
C ALA A 146 2.30 -5.75 7.26
N ALA A 147 3.53 -6.10 6.92
CA ALA A 147 4.09 -7.39 7.30
C ALA A 147 4.51 -7.39 8.78
N VAL A 148 4.10 -8.42 9.52
CA VAL A 148 4.45 -8.63 10.94
C VAL A 148 5.05 -10.02 11.10
N VAL A 149 6.24 -10.14 11.67
CA VAL A 149 6.84 -11.44 11.98
C VAL A 149 6.70 -11.70 13.47
N ALA A 150 5.88 -12.69 13.82
CA ALA A 150 5.58 -13.08 15.19
C ALA A 150 6.56 -14.18 15.63
N THR A 151 7.72 -13.81 16.17
CA THR A 151 8.70 -14.77 16.72
C THR A 151 8.60 -14.90 18.25
N GLY A 152 8.10 -13.86 18.92
CA GLY A 152 7.92 -13.76 20.36
C GLY A 152 6.81 -12.77 20.70
N ASP A 153 6.49 -12.65 21.99
CA ASP A 153 5.57 -11.62 22.45
C ASP A 153 6.09 -10.24 22.04
N THR A 154 5.26 -9.51 21.30
CA THR A 154 5.62 -8.21 20.74
C THR A 154 4.57 -7.19 21.16
N ALA A 155 5.01 -6.11 21.76
CA ALA A 155 4.16 -4.98 22.14
C ALA A 155 4.46 -3.75 21.28
N GLY A 156 3.52 -2.80 21.24
CA GLY A 156 3.66 -1.56 20.47
C GLY A 156 3.65 -1.75 18.97
N VAL A 157 2.97 -2.78 18.45
CA VAL A 157 2.65 -2.92 17.02
C VAL A 157 1.53 -1.96 16.67
N ASP A 158 1.88 -0.71 16.40
CA ASP A 158 0.88 0.32 16.20
C ASP A 158 0.48 0.45 14.73
N LEU A 159 -0.82 0.44 14.48
CA LEU A 159 -1.39 0.52 13.13
C LEU A 159 -1.99 1.90 12.91
N ALA A 160 -1.51 2.58 11.88
CA ALA A 160 -2.04 3.86 11.47
C ALA A 160 -3.22 3.68 10.50
N VAL A 161 -4.30 4.41 10.77
CA VAL A 161 -5.50 4.46 9.92
C VAL A 161 -5.86 5.90 9.58
N VAL A 162 -6.69 6.10 8.57
CA VAL A 162 -7.25 7.41 8.24
C VAL A 162 -8.77 7.38 8.24
N ARG A 163 -9.40 8.52 8.49
CA ARG A 163 -10.84 8.68 8.27
C ARG A 163 -11.14 8.79 6.77
N PRO A 164 -12.10 8.00 6.25
CA PRO A 164 -12.48 8.04 4.85
C PRO A 164 -13.32 9.27 4.52
N GLY A 165 -13.38 9.62 3.25
CA GLY A 165 -14.57 10.22 2.66
C GLY A 165 -15.36 9.18 1.86
N ILE A 166 -16.66 9.39 1.73
CA ILE A 166 -17.60 8.50 1.02
C ILE A 166 -17.97 9.15 -0.30
N VAL A 167 -17.77 8.42 -1.39
CA VAL A 167 -18.21 8.78 -2.73
C VAL A 167 -19.27 7.78 -3.15
N ALA A 168 -20.54 8.21 -3.16
CA ALA A 168 -21.68 7.34 -3.41
C ALA A 168 -22.57 7.91 -4.50
N GLY A 169 -23.38 7.08 -5.15
CA GLY A 169 -24.15 7.56 -6.27
C GLY A 169 -24.84 6.48 -7.07
N HIS A 170 -25.26 6.86 -8.28
CA HIS A 170 -25.83 5.94 -9.26
C HIS A 170 -25.07 6.04 -10.58
N VAL A 171 -24.87 4.90 -11.23
CA VAL A 171 -24.38 4.79 -12.59
C VAL A 171 -25.56 4.71 -13.55
N VAL A 172 -25.58 5.56 -14.56
CA VAL A 172 -26.67 5.64 -15.55
C VAL A 172 -26.15 5.63 -16.98
N ASP A 173 -27.00 5.24 -17.92
CA ASP A 173 -26.76 5.40 -19.36
C ASP A 173 -27.16 6.81 -19.83
N PRO A 174 -26.91 7.20 -21.10
CA PRO A 174 -27.25 8.54 -21.60
C PRO A 174 -28.76 8.83 -21.62
N ARG A 175 -29.62 7.82 -21.42
CA ARG A 175 -31.08 7.96 -21.30
C ARG A 175 -31.52 8.04 -19.83
N GLY A 176 -30.59 8.09 -18.89
CA GLY A 176 -30.84 8.14 -17.45
C GLY A 176 -31.26 6.80 -16.83
N ARG A 177 -31.10 5.68 -17.55
CA ARG A 177 -31.44 4.35 -17.01
C ARG A 177 -30.28 3.81 -16.20
N PRO A 178 -30.53 3.13 -15.06
CA PRO A 178 -29.45 2.58 -14.24
C PRO A 178 -28.63 1.54 -15.00
N VAL A 179 -27.32 1.54 -14.77
CA VAL A 179 -26.38 0.56 -15.30
C VAL A 179 -25.85 -0.28 -14.14
N ALA A 180 -26.22 -1.56 -14.15
CA ALA A 180 -25.70 -2.55 -13.22
C ALA A 180 -24.39 -3.18 -13.74
N GLY A 181 -23.53 -3.61 -12.83
CA GLY A 181 -22.29 -4.34 -13.15
C GLY A 181 -21.18 -3.47 -13.74
N ALA A 182 -21.31 -2.14 -13.71
CA ALA A 182 -20.20 -1.25 -14.00
C ALA A 182 -19.24 -1.20 -12.81
N VAL A 183 -17.96 -1.40 -13.07
CA VAL A 183 -16.88 -1.39 -12.07
C VAL A 183 -16.24 0.00 -12.05
N LEU A 184 -16.47 0.73 -10.97
CA LEU A 184 -15.85 2.03 -10.72
C LEU A 184 -14.55 1.85 -9.96
N HIS A 185 -13.52 2.59 -10.35
CA HIS A 185 -12.24 2.62 -9.66
C HIS A 185 -11.76 4.07 -9.50
N ALA A 186 -11.45 4.46 -8.27
CA ALA A 186 -10.86 5.75 -7.94
C ALA A 186 -9.33 5.64 -7.91
N MET A 187 -8.70 6.00 -9.01
CA MET A 187 -7.25 5.94 -9.18
C MET A 187 -6.55 7.11 -8.48
N THR A 188 -5.42 6.82 -7.83
CA THR A 188 -4.51 7.82 -7.26
C THR A 188 -3.07 7.32 -7.35
N ALA A 189 -2.11 8.24 -7.42
CA ALA A 189 -0.69 7.93 -7.38
C ALA A 189 -0.16 7.64 -5.95
N GLY A 190 -0.99 7.87 -4.94
CA GLY A 190 -0.61 7.79 -3.53
C GLY A 190 -0.98 6.49 -2.83
N MET A 191 -1.38 6.64 -1.57
CA MET A 191 -1.81 5.54 -0.72
C MET A 191 -3.18 5.01 -1.15
N ARG A 192 -3.34 3.69 -1.14
CA ARG A 192 -4.60 3.00 -1.48
C ARG A 192 -5.18 2.27 -0.27
N PRO A 193 -6.51 2.12 -0.17
CA PRO A 193 -7.14 1.28 0.84
C PRO A 193 -6.72 -0.19 0.69
N VAL A 194 -6.30 -0.80 1.79
CA VAL A 194 -5.93 -2.22 1.84
C VAL A 194 -7.10 -3.13 1.46
N LEU A 195 -8.33 -2.73 1.77
CA LEU A 195 -9.55 -3.51 1.52
C LEU A 195 -10.19 -3.22 0.16
N ALA A 196 -9.47 -2.60 -0.76
CA ALA A 196 -9.94 -2.25 -2.10
C ALA A 196 -11.27 -1.48 -2.11
N THR A 197 -11.49 -0.61 -1.11
CA THR A 197 -12.70 0.24 -1.01
C THR A 197 -12.70 1.40 -1.99
N ASP A 198 -11.61 1.55 -2.75
CA ASP A 198 -11.46 2.42 -3.91
C ASP A 198 -11.99 1.79 -5.21
N ILE A 199 -12.54 0.57 -5.14
CA ILE A 199 -13.19 -0.13 -6.24
C ILE A 199 -14.60 -0.52 -5.81
N ALA A 200 -15.60 -0.30 -6.68
CA ALA A 200 -16.98 -0.71 -6.44
C ALA A 200 -17.66 -1.17 -7.73
N GLU A 201 -18.42 -2.25 -7.65
CA GLU A 201 -19.37 -2.63 -8.68
C GLU A 201 -20.74 -1.98 -8.40
N SER A 202 -21.37 -1.46 -9.45
CA SER A 202 -22.72 -0.88 -9.37
C SER A 202 -23.79 -1.96 -9.27
N ALA A 203 -24.72 -1.78 -8.34
CA ALA A 203 -25.83 -2.69 -8.08
C ALA A 203 -26.89 -2.66 -9.20
N ALA A 204 -27.93 -3.48 -9.06
CA ALA A 204 -29.02 -3.61 -10.04
C ALA A 204 -29.75 -2.28 -10.33
N ASP A 205 -29.83 -1.40 -9.35
CA ASP A 205 -30.39 -0.05 -9.45
C ASP A 205 -29.35 1.01 -9.87
N GLY A 206 -28.14 0.59 -10.23
CA GLY A 206 -27.01 1.44 -10.57
C GLY A 206 -26.28 2.02 -9.36
N SER A 207 -26.73 1.76 -8.13
CA SER A 207 -26.12 2.35 -6.94
C SER A 207 -24.69 1.83 -6.70
N PHE A 208 -23.80 2.70 -6.22
CA PHE A 208 -22.43 2.33 -5.85
C PHE A 208 -21.95 3.16 -4.65
N GLU A 209 -20.91 2.67 -3.97
CA GLU A 209 -20.24 3.36 -2.88
C GLU A 209 -18.74 3.03 -2.85
N LEU A 210 -17.92 4.07 -2.83
CA LEU A 210 -16.48 4.04 -2.62
C LEU A 210 -16.13 4.70 -1.29
N ARG A 211 -15.20 4.12 -0.54
CA ARG A 211 -14.60 4.74 0.65
C ARG A 211 -13.14 5.06 0.35
N LEU A 212 -12.83 6.35 0.28
CA LEU A 212 -11.54 6.84 -0.20
C LEU A 212 -10.79 7.57 0.91
N PRO A 213 -9.46 7.47 0.98
CA PRO A 213 -8.69 8.34 1.84
C PRO A 213 -8.80 9.79 1.33
N PRO A 214 -8.48 10.79 2.18
CA PRO A 214 -8.41 12.17 1.72
C PRO A 214 -7.39 12.34 0.59
N GLY A 215 -7.78 13.02 -0.48
CA GLY A 215 -6.90 13.17 -1.65
C GLY A 215 -7.64 13.54 -2.93
N ARG A 216 -6.90 13.61 -4.03
CA ARG A 216 -7.43 13.78 -5.38
C ARG A 216 -7.38 12.44 -6.12
N PHE A 217 -8.51 12.07 -6.71
CA PHE A 217 -8.70 10.81 -7.41
C PHE A 217 -9.22 11.06 -8.82
N GLU A 218 -8.81 10.20 -9.74
CA GLU A 218 -9.40 10.07 -11.06
C GLU A 218 -10.36 8.88 -11.04
N LEU A 219 -11.64 9.12 -11.33
CA LEU A 219 -12.64 8.06 -11.41
C LEU A 219 -12.66 7.49 -12.82
N VAL A 220 -12.48 6.18 -12.94
CA VAL A 220 -12.67 5.42 -14.18
C VAL A 220 -13.78 4.39 -13.99
N ALA A 221 -14.45 4.01 -15.06
CA ALA A 221 -15.47 2.97 -15.04
C ALA A 221 -15.24 1.96 -16.17
N ASP A 222 -15.22 0.68 -15.83
CA ASP A 222 -15.21 -0.41 -16.79
C ASP A 222 -16.59 -1.08 -16.85
N HIS A 223 -17.05 -1.38 -18.07
CA HIS A 223 -18.30 -2.11 -18.29
C HIS A 223 -18.32 -2.69 -19.72
N PRO A 224 -18.85 -3.91 -19.94
CA PRO A 224 -18.85 -4.54 -21.27
C PRO A 224 -19.50 -3.70 -22.38
N ARG A 225 -20.57 -2.95 -22.05
CA ARG A 225 -21.35 -2.17 -23.02
C ARG A 225 -20.98 -0.69 -23.13
N PHE A 226 -20.13 -0.15 -22.26
CA PHE A 226 -19.81 1.29 -22.27
C PHE A 226 -18.31 1.52 -22.34
N ALA A 227 -17.89 2.63 -22.93
CA ALA A 227 -16.47 2.94 -23.08
C ALA A 227 -15.86 3.62 -21.85
N GLY A 228 -16.68 4.29 -21.05
CA GLY A 228 -16.22 4.98 -19.85
C GLY A 228 -17.21 6.04 -19.37
N ILE A 229 -16.73 6.89 -18.48
CA ILE A 229 -17.49 7.98 -17.86
C ILE A 229 -17.54 9.17 -18.83
N ASP A 230 -18.73 9.73 -19.00
CA ASP A 230 -18.93 11.02 -19.67
C ASP A 230 -18.80 12.18 -18.67
N GLY A 231 -17.97 13.17 -18.98
CA GLY A 231 -17.74 14.35 -18.15
C GLY A 231 -16.55 14.26 -17.17
N PRO A 232 -16.51 15.11 -16.13
CA PRO A 232 -15.33 15.24 -15.28
C PRO A 232 -15.12 13.99 -14.42
N THR A 233 -13.93 13.40 -14.50
CA THR A 233 -13.53 12.21 -13.74
C THR A 233 -12.82 12.53 -12.43
N THR A 234 -12.23 13.72 -12.29
CA THR A 234 -11.45 14.07 -11.10
C THR A 234 -12.33 14.45 -9.90
N ARG A 235 -12.06 13.88 -8.73
CA ARG A 235 -12.72 14.20 -7.46
C ARG A 235 -11.70 14.49 -6.36
N ALA A 236 -11.97 15.52 -5.56
CA ALA A 236 -11.23 15.80 -4.34
C ALA A 236 -12.07 15.37 -3.14
N VAL A 237 -11.50 14.53 -2.29
CA VAL A 237 -12.15 13.92 -1.13
C VAL A 237 -11.49 14.44 0.14
N ARG A 238 -12.30 14.85 1.11
CA ARG A 238 -11.87 15.26 2.46
C ARG A 238 -12.29 14.21 3.51
N PRO A 239 -11.64 14.18 4.69
CA PRO A 239 -12.07 13.30 5.78
C PRO A 239 -13.53 13.56 6.16
N ASP A 240 -14.29 12.50 6.43
CA ASP A 240 -15.70 12.50 6.84
C ASP A 240 -16.65 13.19 5.84
N GLN A 241 -16.18 13.49 4.63
CA GLN A 241 -16.99 14.09 3.58
C GLN A 241 -17.85 13.01 2.92
N ARG A 242 -19.12 13.32 2.66
CA ARG A 242 -19.95 12.56 1.72
C ARG A 242 -20.11 13.34 0.41
N ILE A 243 -19.91 12.66 -0.71
CA ILE A 243 -20.11 13.17 -2.06
C ILE A 243 -21.13 12.25 -2.73
N ASP A 244 -22.31 12.80 -3.05
CA ASP A 244 -23.33 12.12 -3.85
C ASP A 244 -23.19 12.53 -5.33
N LEU A 245 -23.14 11.56 -6.25
CA LEU A 245 -22.98 11.83 -7.68
C LEU A 245 -23.83 10.93 -8.58
N THR A 246 -24.08 11.39 -9.80
CA THR A 246 -24.58 10.57 -10.90
C THR A 246 -23.45 10.40 -11.90
N VAL A 247 -23.06 9.15 -12.17
CA VAL A 247 -22.03 8.79 -13.16
C VAL A 247 -22.75 8.39 -14.45
N SER A 248 -22.66 9.21 -15.49
CA SER A 248 -23.18 8.85 -16.81
C SER A 248 -22.11 8.07 -17.57
N LEU A 249 -22.45 6.88 -18.06
CA LEU A 249 -21.58 6.12 -18.95
C LEU A 249 -21.94 6.39 -20.40
N THR A 250 -20.93 6.61 -21.24
CA THR A 250 -21.12 6.74 -22.68
C THR A 250 -20.73 5.46 -23.41
N PRO A 251 -21.47 5.04 -24.45
CA PRO A 251 -21.11 3.87 -25.24
C PRO A 251 -19.69 3.97 -25.80
N GLY A 252 -19.27 5.14 -26.27
CA GLY A 252 -17.96 5.41 -26.89
C GLY A 252 -17.46 4.32 -27.86
N CYS A 253 -16.16 4.33 -28.14
CA CYS A 253 -15.53 3.32 -28.98
C CYS A 253 -15.06 2.15 -28.12
N VAL A 254 -15.36 0.90 -28.52
CA VAL A 254 -14.84 -0.30 -27.88
C VAL A 254 -14.19 -1.22 -28.91
N ILE A 255 -12.98 -1.66 -28.59
CA ILE A 255 -12.15 -2.53 -29.40
C ILE A 255 -11.83 -3.76 -28.55
N SER A 256 -12.26 -4.93 -29.01
CA SER A 256 -12.09 -6.19 -28.29
C SER A 256 -11.58 -7.30 -29.20
N GLY A 257 -10.82 -8.22 -28.65
CA GLY A 257 -10.33 -9.37 -29.40
C GLY A 257 -9.22 -10.12 -28.72
N SER A 258 -8.26 -10.60 -29.49
CA SER A 258 -7.17 -11.44 -28.99
C SER A 258 -5.83 -11.15 -29.67
N VAL A 259 -4.76 -11.45 -28.97
CA VAL A 259 -3.40 -11.39 -29.49
C VAL A 259 -2.92 -12.79 -29.84
N ALA A 260 -2.50 -12.98 -31.09
CA ALA A 260 -2.02 -14.25 -31.61
C ALA A 260 -0.49 -14.29 -31.61
N ALA A 261 0.06 -15.41 -31.13
CA ALA A 261 1.50 -15.64 -31.10
C ALA A 261 2.04 -16.08 -32.48
N PRO A 262 3.33 -15.85 -32.79
CA PRO A 262 3.88 -16.11 -34.14
C PRO A 262 3.78 -17.57 -34.60
N GLY A 263 3.89 -18.52 -33.68
CA GLY A 263 3.79 -19.97 -33.94
C GLY A 263 2.38 -20.56 -33.83
N GLY A 264 1.35 -19.71 -33.72
CA GLY A 264 -0.01 -20.10 -33.37
C GLY A 264 -0.27 -20.08 -31.86
N GLY A 265 -1.54 -20.17 -31.47
CA GLY A 265 -1.97 -19.95 -30.08
C GLY A 265 -2.15 -18.46 -29.74
N ARG A 266 -2.31 -18.16 -28.45
CA ARG A 266 -2.53 -16.80 -27.95
C ARG A 266 -1.31 -16.28 -27.18
N ALA A 267 -0.95 -15.02 -27.41
CA ALA A 267 0.08 -14.33 -26.66
C ALA A 267 -0.60 -13.52 -25.54
N GLY A 268 -0.46 -14.00 -24.30
CA GLY A 268 -1.04 -13.36 -23.13
C GLY A 268 -0.04 -12.51 -22.36
N ASP A 269 -0.58 -11.70 -21.45
CA ASP A 269 0.13 -10.76 -20.57
C ASP A 269 0.93 -9.69 -21.33
N GLY A 270 0.58 -8.43 -21.15
CA GLY A 270 1.33 -7.29 -21.69
C GLY A 270 0.43 -6.09 -21.94
N ALA A 271 0.82 -5.22 -22.86
CA ALA A 271 0.13 -3.96 -23.09
C ALA A 271 -0.69 -3.96 -24.40
N ILE A 272 -1.81 -3.23 -24.38
CA ILE A 272 -2.33 -2.57 -25.57
C ILE A 272 -1.80 -1.16 -25.57
N GLU A 273 -1.17 -0.75 -26.67
CA GLU A 273 -0.55 0.56 -26.80
C GLU A 273 -1.23 1.41 -27.86
N ARG A 274 -1.30 2.71 -27.60
CA ARG A 274 -1.77 3.72 -28.54
C ARG A 274 -0.61 4.54 -29.06
N GLN A 275 -0.65 4.83 -30.36
CA GLN A 275 0.26 5.79 -30.97
C GLN A 275 -0.15 7.23 -30.64
N TRP A 276 0.80 8.04 -30.19
CA TRP A 276 0.58 9.46 -29.83
C TRP A 276 1.25 10.45 -30.81
N GLY A 277 2.05 9.96 -31.74
CA GLY A 277 2.63 10.75 -32.83
C GLY A 277 2.76 9.97 -34.13
N THR A 278 3.76 10.29 -34.95
CA THR A 278 3.98 9.70 -36.27
C THR A 278 5.11 8.68 -36.35
N GLY A 279 5.96 8.60 -35.31
CA GLY A 279 7.09 7.67 -35.26
C GLY A 279 6.73 6.27 -34.76
N ASP A 280 7.55 5.28 -35.11
CA ASP A 280 7.37 3.86 -34.71
C ASP A 280 7.61 3.59 -33.21
N LEU A 281 8.27 4.54 -32.52
CA LEU A 281 8.56 4.51 -31.09
C LEU A 281 7.56 5.34 -30.27
N GLU A 282 6.64 6.07 -30.90
CA GLU A 282 5.71 6.99 -30.23
C GLU A 282 4.42 6.27 -29.81
N PHE A 283 4.58 5.12 -29.16
CA PHE A 283 3.51 4.33 -28.57
C PHE A 283 3.62 4.35 -27.05
N ALA A 284 2.47 4.36 -26.37
CA ALA A 284 2.43 4.22 -24.92
C ALA A 284 1.30 3.25 -24.50
N PRO A 285 1.48 2.50 -23.41
CA PRO A 285 0.44 1.65 -22.85
C PRO A 285 -0.83 2.44 -22.52
N VAL A 286 -1.97 1.92 -22.98
CA VAL A 286 -3.31 2.47 -22.71
C VAL A 286 -4.30 1.40 -22.25
N GLY A 287 -3.87 0.15 -22.20
CA GLY A 287 -4.64 -0.99 -21.72
C GLY A 287 -3.72 -2.21 -21.62
N ALA A 288 -4.32 -3.36 -21.36
CA ALA A 288 -3.58 -4.59 -21.14
C ALA A 288 -4.10 -5.73 -22.00
N VAL A 289 -3.22 -6.72 -22.17
CA VAL A 289 -3.52 -8.04 -22.72
C VAL A 289 -3.61 -8.99 -21.54
N ASP A 290 -4.74 -9.70 -21.45
CA ASP A 290 -5.02 -10.67 -20.40
C ASP A 290 -4.09 -11.89 -20.52
N ALA A 291 -3.96 -12.66 -19.43
CA ALA A 291 -3.11 -13.85 -19.41
C ALA A 291 -3.51 -14.91 -20.46
N ASP A 292 -4.78 -14.94 -20.88
CA ASP A 292 -5.28 -15.81 -21.93
C ASP A 292 -5.13 -15.21 -23.35
N GLY A 293 -4.53 -14.03 -23.47
CA GLY A 293 -4.33 -13.28 -24.70
C GLY A 293 -5.56 -12.54 -25.20
N ALA A 294 -6.65 -12.46 -24.43
CA ALA A 294 -7.75 -11.56 -24.72
C ALA A 294 -7.34 -10.10 -24.44
N PHE A 295 -8.05 -9.15 -25.05
CA PHE A 295 -7.97 -7.76 -24.65
C PHE A 295 -9.30 -7.06 -24.89
N ARG A 296 -9.54 -6.03 -24.09
CA ARG A 296 -10.59 -5.04 -24.33
C ARG A 296 -10.03 -3.66 -24.02
N TRP A 297 -10.10 -2.78 -25.01
CA TRP A 297 -9.77 -1.38 -24.86
C TRP A 297 -10.95 -0.52 -25.27
N ALA A 298 -11.17 0.58 -24.57
CA ALA A 298 -12.23 1.50 -24.86
C ALA A 298 -11.79 2.95 -24.71
N THR A 299 -12.44 3.84 -25.46
CA THR A 299 -12.23 5.28 -25.35
C THR A 299 -13.53 6.04 -25.55
N THR A 300 -13.67 7.14 -24.82
CA THR A 300 -14.74 8.12 -25.03
C THR A 300 -14.40 9.13 -26.12
N ASP A 301 -13.14 9.20 -26.55
CA ASP A 301 -12.66 10.12 -27.58
C ASP A 301 -13.23 9.76 -28.95
N ASP A 302 -13.78 10.76 -29.65
CA ASP A 302 -14.14 10.66 -31.06
C ASP A 302 -12.91 11.02 -31.92
N ALA A 303 -12.15 9.99 -32.32
CA ALA A 303 -10.88 10.14 -33.02
C ALA A 303 -10.53 8.92 -33.87
N GLU A 304 -9.61 9.09 -34.82
CA GLU A 304 -8.89 7.96 -35.40
C GLU A 304 -7.76 7.57 -34.44
N VAL A 305 -7.69 6.29 -34.08
CA VAL A 305 -6.70 5.75 -33.15
C VAL A 305 -5.90 4.63 -33.80
N THR A 306 -4.60 4.60 -33.55
CA THR A 306 -3.73 3.52 -33.98
C THR A 306 -3.30 2.73 -32.75
N LEU A 307 -3.63 1.44 -32.73
CA LEU A 307 -3.31 0.54 -31.63
C LEU A 307 -2.38 -0.59 -32.09
N ARG A 308 -1.56 -1.09 -31.17
CA ARG A 308 -0.85 -2.37 -31.31
C ARG A 308 -0.90 -3.13 -29.99
N ALA A 309 -0.69 -4.44 -30.06
CA ALA A 309 -0.43 -5.24 -28.87
C ALA A 309 1.07 -5.38 -28.66
N TRP A 310 1.54 -5.30 -27.42
CA TRP A 310 2.90 -5.63 -27.03
C TRP A 310 2.89 -6.58 -25.83
N PRO A 311 2.70 -7.88 -26.07
CA PRO A 311 2.85 -8.90 -25.03
C PRO A 311 4.28 -8.96 -24.50
N TRP A 312 4.43 -9.35 -23.24
CA TRP A 312 5.74 -9.60 -22.62
C TRP A 312 6.52 -10.66 -23.40
N ARG A 313 7.84 -10.49 -23.48
CA ARG A 313 8.76 -11.42 -24.16
C ARG A 313 8.41 -11.68 -25.63
N SER A 314 7.78 -10.71 -26.28
CA SER A 314 7.38 -10.76 -27.67
C SER A 314 7.67 -9.43 -28.36
N PRO A 315 7.91 -9.42 -29.68
CA PRO A 315 7.90 -8.15 -30.42
C PRO A 315 6.49 -7.54 -30.39
N PRO A 316 6.35 -6.22 -30.59
CA PRO A 316 5.04 -5.64 -30.76
C PRO A 316 4.38 -6.18 -32.04
N SER A 317 3.05 -6.31 -32.01
CA SER A 317 2.28 -6.63 -33.20
C SER A 317 2.36 -5.53 -34.24
N GLN A 318 1.97 -5.84 -35.48
CA GLN A 318 1.67 -4.77 -36.44
C GLN A 318 0.57 -3.85 -35.87
N ALA A 319 0.74 -2.55 -36.06
CA ALA A 319 -0.22 -1.56 -35.62
C ALA A 319 -1.45 -1.57 -36.56
N ARG A 320 -2.62 -1.36 -35.99
CA ARG A 320 -3.90 -1.28 -36.70
C ARG A 320 -4.59 0.04 -36.37
N ARG A 321 -5.24 0.60 -37.38
CA ARG A 321 -5.94 1.88 -37.28
C ARG A 321 -7.43 1.65 -37.18
N PHE A 322 -8.07 2.38 -36.28
CA PHE A 322 -9.49 2.29 -35.98
C PHE A 322 -10.11 3.67 -36.01
N ARG A 323 -11.25 3.79 -36.68
CA ARG A 323 -12.03 5.03 -36.70
C ARG A 323 -13.04 4.99 -35.56
N CYS A 324 -12.65 5.52 -34.40
CA CYS A 324 -13.51 5.59 -33.23
C CYS A 324 -14.42 6.82 -33.34
N ARG A 325 -15.60 6.63 -33.94
CA ARG A 325 -16.66 7.63 -34.05
C ARG A 325 -18.02 7.03 -33.67
N ASP A 326 -18.96 7.85 -33.23
CA ASP A 326 -20.39 7.49 -33.11
C ASP A 326 -20.67 6.17 -32.36
N GLY A 327 -19.88 5.85 -31.33
CA GLY A 327 -20.09 4.63 -30.54
C GLY A 327 -19.52 3.35 -31.17
N ALA A 328 -18.58 3.46 -32.12
CA ALA A 328 -18.05 2.35 -32.90
C ALA A 328 -17.63 1.12 -32.08
N ARG A 329 -17.87 -0.07 -32.64
CA ARG A 329 -17.52 -1.36 -32.05
C ARG A 329 -16.70 -2.20 -33.01
N PHE A 330 -15.55 -2.64 -32.53
CA PHE A 330 -14.64 -3.51 -33.25
C PHE A 330 -14.40 -4.77 -32.43
N ASP A 331 -15.19 -5.80 -32.70
CA ASP A 331 -15.10 -7.09 -32.00
C ASP A 331 -14.31 -8.12 -32.82
N GLY A 332 -13.68 -9.08 -32.14
CA GLY A 332 -12.90 -10.13 -32.79
C GLY A 332 -11.62 -9.61 -33.47
N VAL A 333 -11.08 -8.49 -32.99
CA VAL A 333 -9.84 -7.90 -33.51
C VAL A 333 -8.68 -8.82 -33.16
N VAL A 334 -7.98 -9.33 -34.17
CA VAL A 334 -6.74 -10.08 -33.97
C VAL A 334 -5.53 -9.19 -34.19
N PHE A 335 -4.66 -9.07 -33.18
CA PHE A 335 -3.30 -8.56 -33.33
C PHE A 335 -2.35 -9.73 -33.54
N GLN A 336 -1.63 -9.74 -34.65
CA GLN A 336 -0.65 -10.78 -34.97
C GLN A 336 0.75 -10.31 -34.58
N VAL A 337 1.37 -11.03 -33.66
CA VAL A 337 2.77 -10.82 -33.29
C VAL A 337 3.65 -11.48 -34.34
N ALA A 338 4.69 -10.77 -34.79
CA ALA A 338 5.64 -11.31 -35.76
C ALA A 338 6.66 -12.24 -35.10
N ASP A 339 7.22 -13.17 -35.85
CA ASP A 339 8.37 -13.95 -35.40
C ASP A 339 9.64 -13.12 -35.62
N GLU A 340 10.09 -12.44 -34.57
CA GLU A 340 11.32 -11.66 -34.58
C GLU A 340 12.28 -12.21 -33.53
N ARG A 341 13.58 -12.03 -33.76
CA ARG A 341 14.59 -12.26 -32.72
C ARG A 341 14.59 -11.07 -31.76
N PRO A 342 14.75 -11.30 -30.44
CA PRO A 342 14.89 -10.21 -29.49
C PRO A 342 16.16 -9.41 -29.76
N ASP A 343 16.17 -8.13 -29.40
CA ASP A 343 17.40 -7.33 -29.42
C ASP A 343 18.24 -7.62 -28.17
N LEU A 344 17.57 -7.87 -27.04
CA LEU A 344 18.18 -8.28 -25.79
C LEU A 344 17.47 -9.51 -25.24
N ASP A 345 18.20 -10.53 -24.83
CA ASP A 345 17.62 -11.65 -24.08
C ASP A 345 18.57 -12.20 -23.03
N GLY A 346 18.01 -12.99 -22.13
CA GLY A 346 18.76 -13.55 -21.03
C GLY A 346 17.96 -14.35 -20.02
N ALA A 347 18.58 -14.58 -18.87
CA ALA A 347 17.99 -15.22 -17.71
C ALA A 347 18.19 -14.38 -16.46
N LEU A 348 17.17 -14.38 -15.59
CA LEU A 348 17.25 -13.86 -14.23
C LEU A 348 17.33 -15.04 -13.26
N VAL A 349 18.34 -15.02 -12.40
CA VAL A 349 18.58 -16.09 -11.43
C VAL A 349 18.87 -15.54 -10.04
N ASP A 350 18.64 -16.36 -9.03
CA ASP A 350 19.15 -16.10 -7.69
C ASP A 350 20.66 -16.44 -7.59
N ARG A 351 21.25 -16.20 -6.41
CA ARG A 351 22.67 -16.49 -6.15
C ARG A 351 23.03 -17.98 -6.19
N ALA A 352 22.03 -18.87 -6.05
CA ALA A 352 22.22 -20.31 -6.20
C ALA A 352 22.10 -20.74 -7.68
N GLY A 353 21.85 -19.81 -8.60
CA GLY A 353 21.66 -20.07 -10.02
C GLY A 353 20.25 -20.57 -10.37
N ARG A 354 19.30 -20.53 -9.43
CA ARG A 354 17.91 -20.95 -9.68
C ARG A 354 17.18 -19.87 -10.47
N PRO A 355 16.40 -20.23 -11.50
CA PRO A 355 15.65 -19.26 -12.31
C PRO A 355 14.54 -18.57 -11.50
N LEU A 356 14.37 -17.27 -11.71
CA LEU A 356 13.34 -16.47 -11.06
C LEU A 356 12.21 -16.15 -12.03
N ALA A 357 11.06 -16.80 -11.81
CA ALA A 357 9.89 -16.66 -12.66
C ALA A 357 9.06 -15.41 -12.34
N PHE A 358 8.43 -14.83 -13.37
CA PHE A 358 7.50 -13.71 -13.28
C PHE A 358 8.04 -12.46 -12.56
N ALA A 359 9.37 -12.35 -12.46
CA ALA A 359 10.03 -11.20 -11.90
C ALA A 359 10.14 -10.11 -12.96
N PHE A 360 9.98 -8.86 -12.53
CA PHE A 360 10.06 -7.75 -13.45
C PHE A 360 11.50 -7.28 -13.67
N LEU A 361 11.72 -6.79 -14.89
CA LEU A 361 12.95 -6.24 -15.39
C LEU A 361 12.65 -4.85 -15.96
N ASP A 362 13.39 -3.84 -15.52
CA ASP A 362 13.32 -2.48 -16.02
C ASP A 362 14.60 -2.17 -16.82
N LEU A 363 14.43 -1.69 -18.05
CA LEU A 363 15.48 -1.34 -18.98
C LEU A 363 15.49 0.17 -19.18
N ARG A 364 16.58 0.83 -18.78
CA ARG A 364 16.72 2.31 -18.89
C ARG A 364 17.88 2.65 -19.83
N PRO A 365 17.68 3.50 -20.85
CA PRO A 365 18.77 3.91 -21.72
C PRO A 365 19.80 4.75 -20.96
N LEU A 366 21.08 4.49 -21.22
CA LEU A 366 22.21 5.28 -20.72
C LEU A 366 22.76 6.23 -21.79
N ASP A 367 22.59 5.87 -23.06
CA ASP A 367 22.99 6.68 -24.20
C ASP A 367 21.77 7.39 -24.83
N PRO A 368 21.93 8.58 -25.45
CA PRO A 368 20.84 9.29 -26.11
C PRO A 368 20.17 8.48 -27.22
N GLY A 369 18.86 8.65 -27.39
CA GLY A 369 18.08 7.98 -28.45
C GLY A 369 17.64 6.55 -28.11
N GLY A 370 18.05 6.01 -26.96
CA GLY A 370 17.51 4.76 -26.45
C GLY A 370 16.09 4.91 -25.88
N VAL A 371 15.37 3.80 -25.76
CA VAL A 371 13.99 3.75 -25.25
C VAL A 371 13.95 2.93 -23.97
N GLY A 372 13.34 3.49 -22.92
CA GLY A 372 13.08 2.76 -21.70
C GLY A 372 11.99 1.73 -21.91
N GLN A 373 12.20 0.52 -21.40
CA GLN A 373 11.22 -0.56 -21.49
C GLN A 373 11.13 -1.28 -20.16
N GLN A 374 9.99 -1.90 -19.92
CA GLN A 374 9.83 -2.87 -18.86
C GLN A 374 9.65 -4.24 -19.49
N GLU A 375 9.93 -5.30 -18.75
CA GLU A 375 9.74 -6.69 -19.16
C GLU A 375 9.47 -7.56 -17.92
N ARG A 376 9.02 -8.80 -18.14
CA ARG A 376 8.79 -9.79 -17.09
C ARG A 376 9.30 -11.18 -17.49
N THR A 377 10.04 -11.82 -16.59
CA THR A 377 10.55 -13.17 -16.83
C THR A 377 9.43 -14.20 -16.96
N GLY A 378 9.66 -15.24 -17.77
CA GLY A 378 8.75 -16.37 -17.91
C GLY A 378 8.84 -17.35 -16.75
N ALA A 379 8.04 -18.41 -16.82
CA ALA A 379 8.08 -19.51 -15.85
C ALA A 379 9.49 -20.14 -15.72
N SER A 380 10.31 -20.05 -16.76
CA SER A 380 11.70 -20.52 -16.78
C SER A 380 12.74 -19.49 -16.31
N GLY A 381 12.31 -18.30 -15.89
CA GLY A 381 13.21 -17.19 -15.54
C GLY A 381 13.89 -16.49 -16.72
N ARG A 382 13.55 -16.86 -17.96
CA ARG A 382 14.06 -16.20 -19.17
C ARG A 382 13.27 -14.93 -19.49
N TRP A 383 13.96 -13.94 -20.04
CA TRP A 383 13.41 -12.66 -20.49
C TRP A 383 13.94 -12.33 -21.88
N ALA A 384 13.19 -11.52 -22.62
CA ALA A 384 13.49 -11.10 -23.99
C ALA A 384 12.87 -9.73 -24.23
N VAL A 385 13.63 -8.78 -24.77
CA VAL A 385 13.22 -7.40 -25.04
C VAL A 385 13.44 -7.10 -26.52
N TYR A 386 12.50 -6.38 -27.10
CA TYR A 386 12.42 -6.11 -28.54
C TYR A 386 12.38 -4.61 -28.81
N ARG A 387 12.69 -4.20 -30.02
CA ARG A 387 12.71 -2.78 -30.43
C ARG A 387 13.59 -1.93 -29.53
N VAL A 388 14.77 -2.45 -29.15
CA VAL A 388 15.76 -1.76 -28.32
C VAL A 388 16.84 -1.17 -29.23
N PRO A 389 16.84 0.16 -29.48
CA PRO A 389 17.85 0.79 -30.32
C PRO A 389 19.28 0.48 -29.86
N PRO A 390 20.28 0.41 -30.78
CA PRO A 390 21.66 0.21 -30.39
C PRO A 390 22.15 1.26 -29.38
N GLY A 391 22.89 0.82 -28.37
CA GLY A 391 23.35 1.68 -27.28
C GLY A 391 23.47 0.91 -25.97
N ARG A 392 23.95 1.58 -24.92
CA ARG A 392 24.03 1.02 -23.58
C ARG A 392 22.75 1.26 -22.80
N TYR A 393 22.33 0.23 -22.08
CA TYR A 393 21.16 0.22 -21.22
C TYR A 393 21.53 -0.28 -19.84
N ARG A 394 20.88 0.27 -18.84
CA ARG A 394 20.83 -0.28 -17.49
C ARG A 394 19.67 -1.26 -17.42
N ALA A 395 19.96 -2.52 -17.13
CA ALA A 395 18.95 -3.53 -16.84
C ALA A 395 18.88 -3.73 -15.32
N VAL A 396 17.71 -3.54 -14.73
CA VAL A 396 17.45 -3.64 -13.29
C VAL A 396 16.36 -4.68 -13.06
N ALA A 397 16.62 -5.68 -12.22
CA ALA A 397 15.62 -6.66 -11.84
C ALA A 397 15.44 -6.68 -10.32
N GLN A 398 14.20 -6.94 -9.89
CA GLN A 398 13.84 -7.00 -8.48
C GLN A 398 12.92 -8.19 -8.25
N ALA A 399 13.24 -8.98 -7.24
CA ALA A 399 12.38 -10.05 -6.77
C ALA A 399 12.67 -10.36 -5.30
N GLU A 400 11.94 -11.32 -4.75
CA GLU A 400 12.37 -11.95 -3.50
C GLU A 400 13.79 -12.50 -3.68
N GLY A 401 14.67 -12.21 -2.72
CA GLY A 401 16.09 -12.54 -2.82
C GLY A 401 16.99 -11.38 -3.27
N GLY A 402 16.46 -10.18 -3.56
CA GLY A 402 17.24 -8.95 -3.71
C GLY A 402 17.07 -8.21 -5.04
N VAL A 403 18.12 -7.51 -5.44
CA VAL A 403 18.17 -6.67 -6.66
C VAL A 403 19.33 -7.12 -7.54
N ALA A 404 19.14 -7.10 -8.85
CA ALA A 404 20.21 -7.20 -9.85
C ALA A 404 20.28 -5.92 -10.68
N SER A 405 21.49 -5.49 -11.04
CA SER A 405 21.71 -4.38 -11.96
C SER A 405 22.92 -4.68 -12.85
N ALA A 406 22.77 -4.47 -14.17
CA ALA A 406 23.85 -4.63 -15.14
C ALA A 406 23.77 -3.56 -16.23
N VAL A 407 24.92 -3.21 -16.83
CA VAL A 407 24.95 -2.42 -18.06
C VAL A 407 25.05 -3.43 -19.20
N ILE A 408 24.10 -3.36 -20.13
CA ILE A 408 24.02 -4.25 -21.28
C ILE A 408 24.01 -3.38 -22.53
N ALA A 409 24.80 -3.74 -23.55
CA ALA A 409 24.75 -3.09 -24.85
C ALA A 409 23.71 -3.80 -25.72
N SER A 410 22.85 -3.05 -26.42
CA SER A 410 21.97 -3.61 -27.45
C SER A 410 22.67 -3.62 -28.82
N PRO A 411 22.60 -4.73 -29.58
CA PRO A 411 21.98 -6.01 -29.24
C PRO A 411 22.91 -6.90 -28.38
N HIS A 412 22.33 -7.81 -27.59
CA HIS A 412 23.05 -8.78 -26.76
C HIS A 412 22.15 -9.97 -26.36
N HIS A 413 22.66 -11.19 -26.51
CA HIS A 413 21.92 -12.43 -26.23
C HIS A 413 22.51 -13.17 -25.03
N ASP A 414 21.70 -13.99 -24.36
CA ASP A 414 22.11 -14.80 -23.21
C ASP A 414 22.71 -14.00 -22.03
N ALA A 415 22.23 -12.78 -21.81
CA ALA A 415 22.62 -11.99 -20.64
C ALA A 415 22.20 -12.70 -19.34
N ARG A 416 23.11 -12.78 -18.36
CA ARG A 416 22.81 -13.36 -17.06
C ARG A 416 22.73 -12.28 -15.99
N LEU A 417 21.52 -12.05 -15.49
CA LEU A 417 21.28 -11.19 -14.34
C LEU A 417 21.16 -12.08 -13.09
N GLU A 418 21.98 -11.81 -12.08
CA GLU A 418 21.96 -12.52 -10.81
C GLU A 418 21.58 -11.54 -9.69
N LEU A 419 20.60 -11.90 -8.86
CA LEU A 419 20.26 -11.09 -7.69
C LEU A 419 21.44 -11.07 -6.71
N GLY A 420 21.71 -9.90 -6.12
CA GLY A 420 22.77 -9.72 -5.11
C GLY A 420 22.57 -10.53 -3.82
N GLY A 421 21.41 -11.16 -3.63
CA GLY A 421 21.04 -11.88 -2.43
C GLY A 421 20.43 -10.98 -1.37
N THR A 422 20.30 -11.53 -0.17
CA THR A 422 19.80 -10.80 1.00
C THR A 422 20.77 -10.87 2.16
N GLY A 423 20.69 -9.91 3.07
CA GLY A 423 21.38 -9.93 4.35
C GLY A 423 20.42 -9.62 5.50
N ARG A 424 21.03 -9.44 6.67
CA ARG A 424 20.36 -9.09 7.92
C ARG A 424 20.81 -7.71 8.38
N LEU A 425 19.88 -6.95 8.94
CA LEU A 425 20.17 -5.73 9.65
C LEU A 425 19.92 -5.95 11.13
N GLU A 426 20.91 -5.68 11.97
CA GLU A 426 20.76 -5.54 13.41
C GLU A 426 20.90 -4.07 13.78
N GLY A 427 20.16 -3.59 14.77
CA GLY A 427 20.34 -2.22 15.19
C GLY A 427 19.87 -1.91 16.60
N THR A 428 20.20 -0.70 17.03
CA THR A 428 19.83 -0.13 18.32
C THR A 428 18.90 1.06 18.16
N THR A 429 18.07 1.30 19.17
CA THR A 429 17.18 2.46 19.27
C THR A 429 17.35 3.09 20.65
N PRO A 430 18.09 4.21 20.77
CA PRO A 430 18.48 4.76 22.06
C PRO A 430 17.30 5.32 22.87
N HIS A 431 16.20 5.67 22.21
CA HIS A 431 15.02 6.28 22.85
C HIS A 431 13.77 5.38 22.83
N LEU A 432 13.86 4.18 22.25
CA LEU A 432 12.78 3.21 22.18
C LEU A 432 13.26 1.90 22.78
N ALA A 433 12.99 1.68 24.07
CA ALA A 433 13.44 0.47 24.76
C ALA A 433 12.63 -0.78 24.34
N SER A 434 11.35 -0.62 24.04
CA SER A 434 10.46 -1.69 23.59
C SER A 434 9.33 -1.13 22.76
N GLY A 435 8.84 -1.88 21.78
CA GLY A 435 7.76 -1.43 20.91
C GLY A 435 7.92 -1.99 19.51
N SER A 436 7.43 -1.27 18.51
CA SER A 436 7.79 -1.51 17.12
C SER A 436 7.85 -0.20 16.33
N PHE A 437 8.45 -0.25 15.15
CA PHE A 437 8.38 0.82 14.16
C PHE A 437 8.12 0.21 12.79
N GLU A 438 7.65 1.01 11.85
CA GLU A 438 7.50 0.59 10.47
C GLU A 438 8.79 0.88 9.69
N LEU A 439 9.36 -0.15 9.07
CA LEU A 439 10.48 -0.04 8.16
C LEU A 439 9.98 0.04 6.71
N VAL A 440 10.44 1.06 6.00
CA VAL A 440 10.21 1.28 4.57
C VAL A 440 11.55 1.20 3.85
N LEU A 441 11.62 0.36 2.83
CA LEU A 441 12.80 0.24 1.98
C LEU A 441 12.65 1.20 0.80
N GLU A 442 13.57 2.16 0.66
CA GLU A 442 13.43 3.22 -0.33
C GLU A 442 14.22 2.90 -1.59
N ARG A 443 15.54 2.71 -1.45
CA ARG A 443 16.43 2.54 -2.59
C ARG A 443 17.59 1.60 -2.28
N CYS A 444 17.97 0.79 -3.25
CA CYS A 444 19.30 0.17 -3.30
C CYS A 444 20.22 1.02 -4.17
N PHE A 445 21.50 1.09 -3.84
CA PHE A 445 22.50 1.71 -4.70
C PHE A 445 23.46 0.67 -5.25
N ASP A 446 23.83 0.78 -6.52
CA ASP A 446 24.79 -0.11 -7.19
C ASP A 446 26.14 0.57 -7.48
N GLY A 447 26.45 1.63 -6.73
CA GLY A 447 27.65 2.46 -6.87
C GLY A 447 27.30 3.89 -7.22
N THR A 448 26.74 4.13 -8.42
CA THR A 448 26.39 5.47 -8.90
C THR A 448 24.90 5.70 -9.10
N GLU A 449 24.08 4.65 -9.13
CA GLU A 449 22.65 4.77 -9.39
C GLU A 449 21.81 4.34 -8.18
N ALA A 450 20.62 4.93 -8.07
CA ALA A 450 19.65 4.63 -7.04
C ALA A 450 18.48 3.84 -7.65
N ILE A 451 18.38 2.58 -7.27
CA ILE A 451 17.34 1.64 -7.69
C ILE A 451 16.18 1.73 -6.69
N ALA A 452 15.04 2.27 -7.13
CA ALA A 452 13.85 2.38 -6.28
C ALA A 452 13.32 1.00 -5.91
N LEU A 453 13.14 0.73 -4.61
CA LEU A 453 12.64 -0.54 -4.11
C LEU A 453 11.12 -0.54 -3.94
N PRO A 454 10.49 -1.73 -3.99
CA PRO A 454 9.11 -1.91 -3.58
C PRO A 454 8.86 -1.35 -2.18
N GLN A 455 7.81 -0.56 -2.02
CA GLN A 455 7.51 0.14 -0.76
C GLN A 455 6.75 -0.76 0.23
N SER A 456 7.20 -2.00 0.39
CA SER A 456 6.61 -2.94 1.35
C SER A 456 6.83 -2.46 2.78
N ARG A 457 5.74 -2.29 3.52
CA ARG A 457 5.74 -1.83 4.92
C ARG A 457 6.01 -3.02 5.85
N ARG A 458 7.09 -2.98 6.63
CA ARG A 458 7.43 -4.05 7.59
C ARG A 458 7.38 -3.51 9.01
N MET A 459 6.56 -4.09 9.88
CA MET A 459 6.59 -3.77 11.30
C MET A 459 7.75 -4.52 11.97
N VAL A 460 8.69 -3.75 12.52
CA VAL A 460 9.91 -4.25 13.14
C VAL A 460 9.80 -4.11 14.65
N ALA A 461 9.86 -5.24 15.35
CA ALA A 461 9.84 -5.30 16.81
C ALA A 461 11.14 -4.80 17.42
N VAL A 462 11.03 -4.08 18.54
CA VAL A 462 12.14 -3.60 19.35
C VAL A 462 12.03 -4.21 20.75
N THR A 463 13.12 -4.81 21.23
CA THR A 463 13.22 -5.40 22.58
C THR A 463 14.55 -5.01 23.21
N GLY A 464 14.50 -4.38 24.39
CA GLY A 464 15.69 -3.89 25.07
C GLY A 464 16.51 -2.87 24.27
N GLY A 465 15.83 -2.04 23.47
CA GLY A 465 16.46 -1.06 22.58
C GLY A 465 17.15 -1.67 21.38
N ARG A 466 16.84 -2.91 21.01
CA ARG A 466 17.46 -3.64 19.90
C ARG A 466 16.41 -4.20 18.95
N PHE A 467 16.76 -4.26 17.67
CA PHE A 467 15.95 -4.88 16.64
C PHE A 467 16.81 -5.67 15.65
N ALA A 468 16.16 -6.57 14.92
CA ALA A 468 16.77 -7.25 13.80
C ALA A 468 15.75 -7.45 12.67
N VAL A 469 16.23 -7.35 11.43
CA VAL A 469 15.42 -7.53 10.23
C VAL A 469 16.18 -8.41 9.25
N ASP A 470 15.59 -9.53 8.88
CA ASP A 470 16.14 -10.48 7.93
C ASP A 470 15.59 -10.22 6.51
N ALA A 471 16.20 -10.91 5.53
CA ALA A 471 15.78 -10.87 4.13
C ALA A 471 15.67 -9.44 3.57
N LEU A 472 16.65 -8.59 3.88
CA LEU A 472 16.83 -7.27 3.26
C LEU A 472 17.72 -7.41 2.03
N PRO A 473 17.46 -6.67 0.93
CA PRO A 473 18.28 -6.75 -0.27
C PRO A 473 19.74 -6.40 0.06
N ALA A 474 20.67 -7.20 -0.44
CA ALA A 474 22.10 -6.98 -0.24
C ALA A 474 22.59 -5.86 -1.16
N CYS A 475 22.68 -4.65 -0.61
CA CYS A 475 23.11 -3.44 -1.29
C CYS A 475 23.44 -2.36 -0.24
N PRO A 476 24.15 -1.28 -0.59
CA PRO A 476 23.94 0.01 0.06
C PRO A 476 22.45 0.37 -0.03
N LEU A 477 21.75 0.26 1.09
CA LEU A 477 20.31 0.38 1.23
C LEU A 477 19.97 1.68 1.92
N SER A 478 19.17 2.53 1.27
CA SER A 478 18.47 3.63 1.92
C SER A 478 17.12 3.13 2.41
N LEU A 479 16.86 3.38 3.70
CA LEU A 479 15.66 2.97 4.42
C LEU A 479 15.14 4.12 5.26
N ALA A 480 13.85 4.08 5.56
CA ALA A 480 13.21 4.96 6.53
C ALA A 480 12.50 4.12 7.58
N ALA A 481 12.68 4.49 8.85
CA ALA A 481 11.95 3.95 9.97
C ALA A 481 10.92 4.98 10.44
N LEU A 482 9.65 4.61 10.40
CA LEU A 482 8.51 5.44 10.78
C LEU A 482 7.96 4.99 12.14
N TRP A 483 7.84 5.94 13.06
CA TRP A 483 7.37 5.71 14.43
C TRP A 483 6.52 6.89 14.88
N HIS A 484 5.22 6.68 15.14
CA HIS A 484 4.25 7.73 15.55
C HIS A 484 4.38 9.06 14.79
N GLY A 485 4.39 8.99 13.45
CA GLY A 485 4.51 10.17 12.58
C GLY A 485 5.91 10.76 12.48
N ARG A 486 6.88 10.24 13.22
CA ARG A 486 8.31 10.58 13.10
C ARG A 486 9.00 9.63 12.15
N SER A 487 10.02 10.12 11.46
CA SER A 487 10.81 9.34 10.51
C SER A 487 12.30 9.48 10.80
N ALA A 488 13.02 8.37 10.88
CA ALA A 488 14.47 8.34 10.83
C ALA A 488 14.90 7.67 9.51
N ALA A 489 15.55 8.41 8.62
CA ALA A 489 16.07 7.88 7.37
C ALA A 489 17.58 7.67 7.47
N GLN A 490 18.07 6.53 6.98
CA GLN A 490 19.49 6.21 6.99
C GLN A 490 19.88 5.35 5.80
N GLN A 491 21.16 5.42 5.45
CA GLN A 491 21.77 4.52 4.48
C GLN A 491 22.71 3.54 5.19
N VAL A 492 22.61 2.26 4.86
CA VAL A 492 23.42 1.18 5.43
C VAL A 492 23.80 0.16 4.35
N ALA A 493 25.04 -0.30 4.34
CA ALA A 493 25.45 -1.38 3.44
C ALA A 493 25.04 -2.74 4.02
N ILE A 494 24.07 -3.40 3.40
CA ILE A 494 23.64 -4.76 3.73
C ILE A 494 24.52 -5.77 2.97
N PRO A 495 25.39 -6.55 3.65
CA PRO A 495 26.19 -7.57 2.98
C PRO A 495 25.37 -8.82 2.65
N ALA A 496 25.65 -9.43 1.51
CA ALA A 496 24.99 -10.68 1.09
C ALA A 496 25.32 -11.84 2.05
N GLY A 497 24.27 -12.42 2.66
CA GLY A 497 24.39 -13.47 3.68
C GLY A 497 25.03 -13.01 5.00
N GLY A 498 25.31 -11.72 5.15
CA GLY A 498 25.96 -11.17 6.33
C GLY A 498 25.02 -10.30 7.16
N VAL A 499 25.60 -9.67 8.18
CA VAL A 499 24.89 -8.79 9.12
C VAL A 499 25.46 -7.37 9.00
N ALA A 500 24.58 -6.40 8.74
CA ALA A 500 24.86 -4.98 8.89
C ALA A 500 24.40 -4.49 10.27
N ARG A 501 25.03 -3.42 10.77
CA ARG A 501 24.66 -2.79 12.03
C ARG A 501 24.48 -1.29 11.87
N LEU A 502 23.46 -0.74 12.52
CA LEU A 502 23.23 0.71 12.62
C LEU A 502 22.50 1.09 13.91
N GLU A 503 22.46 2.38 14.20
CA GLU A 503 21.65 2.96 15.27
C GLU A 503 20.59 3.88 14.66
N LEU A 504 19.33 3.69 15.04
CA LEU A 504 18.21 4.55 14.63
C LEU A 504 17.76 5.40 15.81
N GLU A 505 17.82 6.72 15.64
CA GLU A 505 17.29 7.71 16.60
C GLU A 505 15.75 7.69 16.61
N LEU A 506 15.19 6.67 17.25
CA LEU A 506 13.75 6.42 17.37
C LEU A 506 13.32 6.34 18.82
N GLY A 507 12.11 6.83 19.11
CA GLY A 507 11.50 6.86 20.44
C GLY A 507 11.46 8.26 21.06
N GLU A 508 10.77 8.43 22.19
CA GLU A 508 10.57 9.76 22.80
C GLU A 508 11.90 10.37 23.26
N PRO A 509 12.25 11.59 22.79
CA PRO A 509 13.50 12.23 23.19
C PRO A 509 13.52 12.39 24.71
N ARG A 510 14.65 12.08 25.33
CA ARG A 510 14.77 12.14 26.79
C ARG A 510 14.68 13.59 27.26
N ASP A 511 13.84 13.84 28.27
CA ASP A 511 13.79 15.10 28.99
C ASP A 511 15.14 15.42 29.65
N LYS A 512 15.52 16.70 29.60
CA LYS A 512 16.75 17.22 30.21
C LYS A 512 16.57 18.61 30.79
N THR A 513 17.46 18.97 31.71
CA THR A 513 17.59 20.35 32.19
C THR A 513 18.64 21.08 31.37
N VAL A 514 18.24 22.10 30.62
CA VAL A 514 19.18 22.97 29.89
C VAL A 514 19.43 24.22 30.70
N ARG A 515 20.71 24.58 30.86
CA ARG A 515 21.18 25.81 31.50
C ARG A 515 21.96 26.61 30.49
N GLY A 516 21.91 27.92 30.58
CA GLY A 516 22.52 28.76 29.56
C GLY A 516 22.59 30.21 29.94
N VAL A 517 23.34 30.99 29.16
CA VAL A 517 23.32 32.45 29.20
C VAL A 517 22.89 32.97 27.84
N VAL A 518 21.94 33.89 27.82
CA VAL A 518 21.59 34.65 26.62
C VAL A 518 22.46 35.90 26.56
N ARG A 519 23.17 36.08 25.44
CA ARG A 519 24.02 37.24 25.18
C ARG A 519 23.59 37.95 23.90
N ASP A 520 23.86 39.24 23.79
CA ASP A 520 23.74 39.96 22.52
C ASP A 520 24.98 39.75 21.63
N ALA A 521 24.97 40.35 20.43
CA ALA A 521 26.09 40.29 19.50
C ALA A 521 27.39 40.93 20.03
N ALA A 522 27.32 41.80 21.04
CA ALA A 522 28.48 42.37 21.72
C ALA A 522 29.01 41.45 22.85
N GLY A 523 28.30 40.37 23.16
CA GLY A 523 28.63 39.42 24.23
C GLY A 523 28.06 39.79 25.59
N GLU A 524 27.28 40.87 25.69
CA GLU A 524 26.68 41.33 26.94
C GLU A 524 25.46 40.48 27.31
N PRO A 525 25.29 40.11 28.61
CA PRO A 525 24.17 39.29 29.05
C PRO A 525 22.83 40.03 28.92
N VAL A 526 21.82 39.34 28.42
CA VAL A 526 20.49 39.93 28.17
C VAL A 526 19.51 39.48 29.24
N ALA A 527 19.13 40.39 30.13
CA ALA A 527 18.14 40.14 31.17
C ALA A 527 16.70 40.14 30.65
N SER A 528 15.81 39.37 31.28
CA SER A 528 14.38 39.25 30.93
C SER A 528 14.08 38.81 29.49
N ALA A 529 15.06 38.26 28.77
CA ALA A 529 14.85 37.63 27.47
C ALA A 529 13.91 36.44 27.60
N VAL A 530 12.99 36.29 26.65
CA VAL A 530 12.07 35.15 26.59
C VAL A 530 12.81 33.98 25.98
N VAL A 531 13.05 32.93 26.76
CA VAL A 531 13.66 31.68 26.30
C VAL A 531 12.56 30.63 26.15
N SER A 532 12.41 30.11 24.95
CA SER A 532 11.42 29.11 24.59
C SER A 532 12.09 27.86 24.05
N VAL A 533 11.62 26.69 24.47
CA VAL A 533 12.06 25.40 23.91
C VAL A 533 11.07 25.02 22.84
N VAL A 534 11.55 24.84 21.61
CA VAL A 534 10.74 24.44 20.47
C VAL A 534 11.29 23.17 19.84
N ARG A 535 10.42 22.47 19.10
CA ARG A 535 10.79 21.28 18.37
C ARG A 535 11.35 21.64 16.99
N PRO A 536 12.38 20.94 16.49
CA PRO A 536 12.89 21.15 15.14
C PRO A 536 11.84 20.87 14.04
N ASP A 537 11.00 19.86 14.23
CA ASP A 537 9.95 19.44 13.28
C ASP A 537 8.71 20.34 13.29
N ASP A 538 8.51 21.11 14.36
CA ASP A 538 7.39 22.02 14.53
C ASP A 538 7.78 23.18 15.47
N PRO A 539 8.44 24.22 14.94
CA PRO A 539 8.95 25.34 15.72
C PRO A 539 7.82 26.23 16.29
N THR A 540 6.56 26.01 15.87
CA THR A 540 5.40 26.74 16.38
C THR A 540 4.93 26.20 17.73
N ARG A 541 5.24 24.94 18.03
CA ARG A 541 4.85 24.31 19.29
C ARG A 541 5.92 24.52 20.36
N VAL A 542 5.63 25.41 21.29
CA VAL A 542 6.49 25.71 22.44
C VAL A 542 6.28 24.68 23.55
N ALA A 543 7.35 23.96 23.91
CA ALA A 543 7.32 22.94 24.96
C ALA A 543 7.49 23.54 26.36
N ALA A 544 8.30 24.60 26.50
CA ALA A 544 8.51 25.31 27.74
C ALA A 544 8.92 26.76 27.47
N THR A 545 8.65 27.67 28.42
CA THR A 545 9.08 29.07 28.34
C THR A 545 9.56 29.56 29.70
N VAL A 546 10.68 30.27 29.72
CA VAL A 546 11.27 30.91 30.91
C VAL A 546 11.82 32.28 30.53
N HIS A 547 12.09 33.12 31.53
CA HIS A 547 12.79 34.39 31.34
C HIS A 547 14.21 34.30 31.88
N THR A 548 15.15 35.02 31.26
CA THR A 548 16.51 35.13 31.79
C THR A 548 16.58 36.04 33.03
N ASP A 549 17.49 35.71 33.94
CA ASP A 549 17.78 36.54 35.11
C ASP A 549 18.60 37.80 34.76
N ALA A 550 18.97 38.60 35.78
CA ALA A 550 19.75 39.84 35.59
C ALA A 550 21.15 39.63 34.97
N ARG A 551 21.67 38.39 34.96
CA ARG A 551 22.95 38.00 34.34
C ARG A 551 22.75 37.28 33.02
N GLY A 552 21.53 37.32 32.45
CA GLY A 552 21.19 36.62 31.23
C GLY A 552 21.07 35.10 31.39
N GLY A 553 21.19 34.58 32.62
CA GLY A 553 21.14 33.16 32.92
C GLY A 553 19.72 32.61 32.80
N TYR A 554 19.59 31.39 32.30
CA TYR A 554 18.32 30.66 32.27
C TYR A 554 18.50 29.19 32.65
N THR A 555 17.41 28.57 33.09
CA THR A 555 17.29 27.13 33.27
C THR A 555 15.91 26.71 32.81
N VAL A 556 15.84 25.74 31.89
CA VAL A 556 14.59 25.30 31.26
C VAL A 556 14.57 23.78 31.10
N ARG A 557 13.40 23.17 31.23
CA ARG A 557 13.22 21.78 30.81
C ARG A 557 13.14 21.74 29.29
N ALA A 558 14.01 20.93 28.70
CA ALA A 558 14.05 20.67 27.27
C ALA A 558 14.16 19.15 27.05
N PHE A 559 14.45 18.75 25.83
CA PHE A 559 14.70 17.36 25.46
C PHE A 559 15.85 17.30 24.45
N SER A 560 16.48 16.14 24.32
CA SER A 560 17.57 15.93 23.34
C SER A 560 17.15 16.38 21.94
N GLY A 561 17.98 17.18 21.27
CA GLY A 561 17.71 17.68 19.92
C GLY A 561 16.73 18.86 19.84
N ALA A 562 16.21 19.37 20.96
CA ALA A 562 15.36 20.56 20.95
C ALA A 562 16.11 21.81 20.48
N ILE A 563 15.38 22.83 20.04
CA ILE A 563 15.94 24.16 19.78
C ILE A 563 15.56 25.08 20.94
N VAL A 564 16.56 25.71 21.55
CA VAL A 564 16.36 26.82 22.48
C VAL A 564 16.34 28.11 21.67
N ARG A 565 15.19 28.78 21.65
CA ARG A 565 15.00 30.09 21.01
C ARG A 565 14.92 31.17 22.08
N ALA A 566 15.82 32.15 22.04
CA ALA A 566 15.78 33.33 22.89
C ALA A 566 15.33 34.56 22.11
N ALA A 567 14.50 35.42 22.70
CA ALA A 567 14.05 36.66 22.08
C ALA A 567 14.01 37.82 23.10
N ALA A 568 14.52 38.98 22.69
CA ALA A 568 14.45 40.22 23.46
C ALA A 568 14.58 41.44 22.54
N GLY A 569 13.77 42.48 22.76
CA GLY A 569 13.89 43.75 22.04
C GLY A 569 13.80 43.65 20.50
N GLY A 570 13.05 42.68 19.97
CA GLY A 570 12.93 42.42 18.53
C GLY A 570 14.02 41.51 17.94
N LYS A 571 15.05 41.16 18.72
CA LYS A 571 16.15 40.28 18.32
C LYS A 571 15.86 38.83 18.70
N ILE A 572 16.36 37.88 17.90
CA ILE A 572 16.16 36.45 18.09
C ILE A 572 17.51 35.71 18.01
N GLY A 573 17.63 34.64 18.77
CA GLY A 573 18.74 33.70 18.71
C GLY A 573 18.25 32.26 18.86
N ARG A 574 18.95 31.32 18.25
CA ARG A 574 18.63 29.88 18.30
C ARG A 574 19.89 29.10 18.67
N ALA A 575 19.75 28.08 19.51
CA ALA A 575 20.81 27.11 19.80
C ALA A 575 20.22 25.69 19.89
N LEU A 576 20.97 24.69 19.45
CA LEU A 576 20.58 23.29 19.48
C LEU A 576 20.96 22.65 20.83
N VAL A 577 20.03 21.92 21.42
CA VAL A 577 20.31 21.03 22.56
C VAL A 577 20.90 19.72 22.03
N GLY A 578 22.04 19.30 22.55
CA GLY A 578 22.75 18.10 22.13
C GLY A 578 21.93 16.81 22.27
N GLY A 579 22.27 15.83 21.42
CA GLY A 579 21.62 14.51 21.39
C GLY A 579 21.99 13.59 22.55
N ALA A 580 23.12 13.84 23.24
CA ALA A 580 23.70 12.92 24.22
C ALA A 580 22.77 12.63 25.41
N ASN A 581 22.62 11.39 25.87
CA ASN A 581 21.72 11.05 26.98
C ASN A 581 22.24 11.44 28.39
N ILE A 582 22.31 12.74 28.67
CA ILE A 582 22.74 13.33 29.96
C ILE A 582 21.58 14.07 30.65
N ASP A 583 21.58 14.15 31.98
CA ASP A 583 20.49 14.79 32.74
C ASP A 583 20.43 16.31 32.59
N ALA A 584 21.59 16.93 32.35
CA ALA A 584 21.69 18.37 32.20
C ALA A 584 22.77 18.76 31.17
N GLU A 585 22.54 19.87 30.49
CA GLU A 585 23.41 20.38 29.42
C GLU A 585 23.51 21.91 29.48
N GLN A 586 24.69 22.44 29.14
CA GLN A 586 24.91 23.89 29.01
C GLN A 586 24.74 24.30 27.54
N VAL A 587 23.83 25.23 27.26
CA VAL A 587 23.54 25.75 25.92
C VAL A 587 23.45 27.27 26.00
N ASP A 588 24.41 28.00 25.46
CA ASP A 588 24.36 29.46 25.42
C ASP A 588 23.71 29.94 24.11
N VAL A 589 22.99 31.06 24.16
CA VAL A 589 22.28 31.62 22.99
C VAL A 589 22.75 33.04 22.74
N VAL A 590 23.13 33.35 21.51
CA VAL A 590 23.43 34.72 21.08
C VAL A 590 22.23 35.25 20.29
N ILE A 591 21.69 36.40 20.70
CA ILE A 591 20.61 37.09 19.97
C ILE A 591 21.21 38.19 19.09
N GLY A 592 20.71 38.28 17.86
CA GLY A 592 21.17 39.24 16.87
C GLY A 592 20.03 39.72 15.97
N ASP A 593 20.37 40.63 15.07
CA ASP A 593 19.44 41.17 14.07
C ASP A 593 19.29 40.23 12.84
N ASP A 594 20.24 39.30 12.64
CA ASP A 594 20.26 38.30 11.56
C ASP A 594 20.26 36.87 12.13
N ALA A 595 19.11 36.38 12.57
CA ALA A 595 18.90 34.94 12.74
C ALA A 595 18.08 34.45 11.54
N ASP A 596 18.77 33.94 10.51
CA ASP A 596 18.16 33.34 9.31
C ASP A 596 16.96 32.46 9.68
N ASP A 597 15.86 32.70 8.95
CA ASP A 597 14.57 32.04 9.17
C ASP A 597 14.59 30.57 8.76
#